data_AF-A0AAU1QP30-F1
#
_entry.id   AF-A0AAU1QP30-F1
#
_cell.length_a   1.000
_cell.length_b   1.000
_cell.length_c   1.000
_cell.angle_alpha   90.00
_cell.angle_beta   90.00
_cell.angle_gamma   90.00
#
_symmetry.space_group_name_H-M   'P 1'
#
loop_
_entity.id
_entity.type
_entity.pdbx_description
1 polymer ?
#
loop_
_entity_poly.entity_id
_entity_poly.type
_entity_poly.pdbx_seq_one_letter_code
_entity_poly.pdbx_strand_id
1 'polypeptide(L)'
;MPSPTTATPLPGPARPALTGAVRDLWRAARPSERLCYATGAVLALSGLAHLLVFAVDGGPWDGPVSWRKPVTFGVSFGLTLIALTWVTSYLRIGARTRNVLLVVFAADCVLEVGGITLQAWRRVPSHLNMESGFDTAVSMSLAVGGGILVVLLSVFAAASFRHRPSGPTGMPLALRSGFAMLLVALASGAAMIARGVVLTKTGHQDAAYHSTAPLKPLHGVSLHAVLVLPALAWLMSRTAWNETTRNGVMRGAVACYAAAVAAAGIWAAITY
;
A
#
# COMPACT_ATOMS: atom_id res chain seq x y z
N MET A 1 37.19 23.98 50.38
CA MET A 1 36.77 23.70 48.99
C MET A 1 35.31 23.28 49.03
N PRO A 2 34.37 23.98 48.39
CA PRO A 2 32.98 23.52 48.32
C PRO A 2 32.84 22.44 47.25
N SER A 3 32.15 21.34 47.60
CA SER A 3 31.86 20.21 46.73
C SER A 3 31.01 20.63 45.51
N PRO A 4 31.21 20.01 44.33
CA PRO A 4 30.40 20.33 43.16
C PRO A 4 28.99 19.77 43.36
N THR A 5 28.01 20.66 43.42
CA THR A 5 26.58 20.34 43.31
C THR A 5 26.30 19.67 41.98
N THR A 6 25.96 18.38 42.02
CA THR A 6 25.46 17.60 40.90
C THR A 6 24.11 18.16 40.46
N ALA A 7 24.09 18.96 39.40
CA ALA A 7 22.86 19.43 38.79
C ALA A 7 22.06 18.22 38.27
N THR A 8 20.88 17.99 38.84
CA THR A 8 19.94 16.97 38.36
C THR A 8 19.50 17.34 36.94
N PRO A 9 19.60 16.45 35.93
CA PRO A 9 19.14 16.76 34.58
C PRO A 9 17.65 17.03 34.60
N LEU A 10 17.22 18.15 34.03
CA LEU A 10 15.80 18.43 33.85
C LEU A 10 15.17 17.31 33.02
N PRO A 11 13.98 16.80 33.39
CA PRO A 11 13.29 15.81 32.60
C PRO A 11 13.06 16.35 31.18
N GLY A 12 13.55 15.63 30.18
CA GLY A 12 13.37 15.99 28.78
C GLY A 12 11.87 16.08 28.42
N PRO A 13 11.51 16.82 27.37
CA PRO A 13 10.11 17.02 27.01
C PRO A 13 9.39 15.68 26.85
N ALA A 14 8.27 15.53 27.56
CA ALA A 14 7.44 14.33 27.50
C ALA A 14 6.99 14.09 26.06
N ARG A 15 7.28 12.88 25.54
CA ARG A 15 6.90 12.52 24.17
C ARG A 15 5.39 12.27 24.12
N PRO A 16 4.65 12.89 23.18
CA PRO A 16 3.20 12.75 23.13
C PRO A 16 2.79 11.30 22.89
N ALA A 17 1.73 10.86 23.60
CA ALA A 17 1.11 9.55 23.40
C ALA A 17 0.69 9.35 21.93
N LEU A 18 0.59 8.09 21.48
CA LEU A 18 0.19 7.74 20.11
C LEU A 18 -1.10 8.44 19.66
N THR A 19 -2.08 8.51 20.57
CA THR A 19 -3.38 9.16 20.34
C THR A 19 -3.27 10.67 20.14
N GLY A 20 -2.35 11.35 20.83
CA GLY A 20 -2.08 12.78 20.62
C GLY A 20 -1.50 13.03 19.22
N ALA A 21 -0.56 12.19 18.79
CA ALA A 21 0.11 12.36 17.52
C ALA A 21 -0.80 12.14 16.29
N VAL A 22 -1.75 11.21 16.38
CA VAL A 22 -2.76 11.02 15.30
C VAL A 22 -3.67 12.24 15.20
N ARG A 23 -4.08 12.82 16.34
CA ARG A 23 -4.90 14.04 16.37
C ARG A 23 -4.15 15.24 15.79
N ASP A 24 -2.87 15.38 16.10
CA ASP A 24 -2.04 16.48 15.58
C ASP A 24 -1.84 16.34 14.07
N LEU A 25 -1.61 15.11 13.58
CA LEU A 25 -1.53 14.84 12.14
C LEU A 25 -2.82 15.23 11.42
N TRP A 26 -3.98 14.89 11.98
CA TRP A 26 -5.28 15.26 11.41
C TRP A 26 -5.53 16.77 11.39
N ARG A 27 -5.17 17.47 12.47
CA ARG A 27 -5.33 18.93 12.58
C ARG A 27 -4.43 19.67 11.59
N ALA A 28 -3.19 19.23 11.44
CA ALA A 28 -2.23 19.79 10.48
C ALA A 28 -2.53 19.43 9.02
N ALA A 29 -3.35 18.38 8.78
CA ALA A 29 -3.66 17.92 7.44
C ALA A 29 -4.50 18.92 6.64
N ARG A 30 -4.15 19.08 5.36
CA ARG A 30 -4.90 19.85 4.37
C ARG A 30 -6.23 19.16 4.07
N PRO A 31 -7.25 19.87 3.53
CA PRO A 31 -8.54 19.28 3.20
C PRO A 31 -8.45 18.02 2.32
N SER A 32 -7.56 18.01 1.32
CA SER A 32 -7.34 16.87 0.43
C SER A 32 -6.69 15.67 1.13
N GLU A 33 -5.79 15.90 2.09
CA GLU A 33 -5.19 14.83 2.88
C GLU A 33 -6.22 14.21 3.82
N ARG A 34 -7.07 15.04 4.45
CA ARG A 34 -8.21 14.55 5.25
C ARG A 34 -9.18 13.72 4.42
N LEU A 35 -9.47 14.16 3.19
CA LEU A 35 -10.24 13.36 2.23
C LEU A 35 -9.56 12.02 1.97
N CYS A 36 -8.26 11.99 1.65
CA CYS A 36 -7.56 10.73 1.38
C CYS A 36 -7.54 9.79 2.59
N TYR A 37 -7.32 10.32 3.81
CA TYR A 37 -7.39 9.53 5.04
C TYR A 37 -8.79 8.98 5.30
N ALA A 38 -9.83 9.80 5.13
CA ALA A 38 -11.22 9.38 5.30
C ALA A 38 -11.61 8.32 4.27
N THR A 39 -11.31 8.54 2.98
CA THR A 39 -11.51 7.57 1.91
C THR A 39 -10.79 6.27 2.22
N GLY A 40 -9.51 6.33 2.60
CA GLY A 40 -8.74 5.14 2.93
C GLY A 40 -9.33 4.37 4.12
N ALA A 41 -9.81 5.06 5.14
CA ALA A 41 -10.49 4.44 6.27
C ALA A 41 -11.80 3.77 5.86
N VAL A 42 -12.62 4.44 5.05
CA VAL A 42 -13.88 3.88 4.51
C VAL A 42 -13.61 2.63 3.68
N LEU A 43 -12.61 2.64 2.81
CA LEU A 43 -12.25 1.47 1.99
C LEU A 43 -11.77 0.30 2.85
N ALA A 44 -10.93 0.57 3.86
CA ALA A 44 -10.46 -0.47 4.77
C ALA A 44 -11.61 -1.06 5.60
N LEU A 45 -12.50 -0.21 6.13
CA LEU A 45 -13.70 -0.64 6.86
C LEU A 45 -14.65 -1.43 5.95
N SER A 46 -14.81 -1.04 4.69
CA SER A 46 -15.58 -1.80 3.70
C SER A 46 -14.98 -3.19 3.50
N GLY A 47 -13.66 -3.32 3.38
CA GLY A 47 -13.00 -4.62 3.30
C GLY A 47 -13.25 -5.49 4.54
N LEU A 48 -13.19 -4.91 5.74
CA LEU A 48 -13.53 -5.61 6.99
C LEU A 48 -15.01 -5.99 7.06
N ALA A 49 -15.92 -5.15 6.57
CA ALA A 49 -17.34 -5.48 6.50
C ALA A 49 -17.59 -6.68 5.57
N HIS A 50 -16.90 -6.76 4.43
CA HIS A 50 -16.99 -7.93 3.55
C HIS A 50 -16.42 -9.21 4.17
N LEU A 51 -15.54 -9.11 5.17
CA LEU A 51 -15.09 -10.28 5.93
C LEU A 51 -16.22 -10.83 6.81
N LEU A 52 -17.07 -9.94 7.35
CA LEU A 52 -18.29 -10.35 8.05
C LEU A 52 -19.31 -10.96 7.08
N VAL A 53 -19.46 -10.39 5.88
CA VAL A 53 -20.29 -10.98 4.82
C VAL A 53 -19.81 -12.39 4.50
N PHE A 54 -18.50 -12.59 4.31
CA PHE A 54 -17.92 -13.91 4.07
C PHE A 54 -18.21 -14.90 5.21
N ALA A 55 -18.14 -14.45 6.46
CA ALA A 55 -18.44 -15.30 7.63
C ALA A 55 -19.91 -15.78 7.67
N VAL A 56 -20.84 -15.05 7.03
CA VAL A 56 -22.27 -15.37 6.99
C VAL A 56 -22.67 -16.10 5.70
N ASP A 57 -22.30 -15.57 4.54
CA ASP A 57 -22.64 -16.14 3.21
C ASP A 57 -21.80 -17.39 2.88
N GLY A 58 -20.60 -17.50 3.46
CA GLY A 58 -19.70 -18.62 3.26
C GLY A 58 -19.04 -18.67 1.89
N GLY A 59 -18.78 -19.89 1.40
CA GLY A 59 -18.12 -20.15 0.12
C GLY A 59 -16.60 -20.31 0.21
N PRO A 60 -15.93 -20.61 -0.92
CA PRO A 60 -14.49 -20.78 -0.95
C PRO A 60 -13.75 -19.44 -0.78
N TRP A 61 -12.65 -19.46 -0.01
CA TRP A 61 -11.74 -18.31 0.10
C TRP A 61 -10.98 -18.05 -1.21
N ASP A 62 -10.79 -19.08 -2.02
CA ASP A 62 -10.11 -19.01 -3.30
C ASP A 62 -11.08 -19.02 -4.48
N GLY A 63 -10.54 -18.72 -5.66
CA GLY A 63 -11.31 -18.64 -6.90
C GLY A 63 -11.65 -17.22 -7.35
N PRO A 64 -12.25 -17.10 -8.53
CA PRO A 64 -12.40 -15.81 -9.22
C PRO A 64 -13.53 -14.94 -8.66
N VAL A 65 -14.50 -15.53 -7.95
CA VAL A 65 -15.69 -14.87 -7.38
C VAL A 65 -15.64 -14.78 -5.84
N SER A 66 -14.56 -15.25 -5.21
CA SER A 66 -14.45 -15.27 -3.75
C SER A 66 -14.55 -13.89 -3.09
N TRP A 67 -15.24 -13.84 -1.94
CA TRP A 67 -15.30 -12.70 -1.02
C TRP A 67 -13.94 -12.22 -0.51
N ARG A 68 -12.88 -13.05 -0.63
CA ARG A 68 -11.51 -12.61 -0.38
C ARG A 68 -11.17 -11.33 -1.13
N LYS A 69 -11.60 -11.18 -2.39
CA LYS A 69 -11.24 -10.02 -3.22
C LYS A 69 -11.70 -8.70 -2.60
N PRO A 70 -12.99 -8.45 -2.32
CA PRO A 70 -13.41 -7.21 -1.68
C PRO A 70 -12.78 -7.02 -0.29
N VAL A 71 -12.52 -8.10 0.46
CA VAL A 71 -11.80 -8.02 1.75
C VAL A 71 -10.38 -7.48 1.57
N THR A 72 -9.56 -8.19 0.79
CA THR A 72 -8.12 -7.88 0.70
C THR A 72 -7.88 -6.61 -0.08
N PHE A 73 -8.65 -6.33 -1.14
CA PHE A 73 -8.51 -5.08 -1.90
C PHE A 73 -9.00 -3.89 -1.09
N GLY A 74 -10.14 -3.97 -0.40
CA GLY A 74 -10.63 -2.88 0.45
C GLY A 74 -9.61 -2.50 1.53
N VAL A 75 -9.10 -3.50 2.27
CA VAL A 75 -8.06 -3.28 3.30
C VAL A 75 -6.76 -2.76 2.69
N SER A 76 -6.24 -3.40 1.64
CA SER A 76 -4.96 -3.05 1.03
C SER A 76 -4.97 -1.66 0.40
N PHE A 77 -5.98 -1.32 -0.41
CA PHE A 77 -6.09 0.00 -1.01
C PHE A 77 -6.35 1.08 0.04
N GLY A 78 -7.19 0.79 1.04
CA GLY A 78 -7.46 1.70 2.14
C GLY A 78 -6.21 2.05 2.95
N LEU A 79 -5.47 1.02 3.38
CA LEU A 79 -4.22 1.19 4.12
C LEU A 79 -3.13 1.83 3.27
N THR A 80 -3.01 1.47 2.00
CA THR A 80 -2.01 2.07 1.09
C THR A 80 -2.32 3.54 0.82
N LEU A 81 -3.59 3.93 0.67
CA LEU A 81 -3.98 5.34 0.52
C LEU A 81 -3.65 6.16 1.76
N ILE A 82 -3.95 5.63 2.94
CA ILE A 82 -3.55 6.26 4.22
C ILE A 82 -2.02 6.38 4.29
N ALA A 83 -1.31 5.28 3.98
CA ALA A 83 0.14 5.23 4.02
C ALA A 83 0.75 6.28 3.09
N LEU A 84 0.38 6.31 1.81
CA LEU A 84 0.91 7.23 0.81
C LEU A 84 0.55 8.68 1.12
N THR A 85 -0.65 8.95 1.63
CA THR A 85 -1.01 10.30 2.09
C THR A 85 -0.03 10.78 3.16
N TRP A 86 0.28 9.91 4.13
CA TRP A 86 1.25 10.20 5.19
C TRP A 86 2.68 10.25 4.67
N VAL A 87 3.20 9.18 4.06
CA VAL A 87 4.63 9.05 3.76
C VAL A 87 5.11 10.03 2.69
N THR A 88 4.21 10.46 1.78
CA THR A 88 4.57 11.46 0.77
C THR A 88 4.77 12.86 1.36
N SER A 89 4.39 13.11 2.63
CA SER A 89 4.73 14.36 3.31
C SER A 89 6.22 14.48 3.62
N TYR A 90 6.97 13.37 3.61
CA TYR A 90 8.42 13.35 3.76
C TYR A 90 9.17 13.52 2.44
N LEU A 91 8.46 13.55 1.31
CA LEU A 91 9.06 13.69 -0.01
C LEU A 91 9.15 15.16 -0.43
N ARG A 92 10.24 15.51 -1.13
CA ARG A 92 10.39 16.83 -1.73
C ARG A 92 9.65 16.90 -3.06
N ILE A 93 8.37 17.23 -3.00
CA ILE A 93 7.47 17.38 -4.15
C ILE A 93 6.67 18.67 -4.04
N GLY A 94 6.38 19.31 -5.18
CA GLY A 94 5.55 20.51 -5.23
C GLY A 94 4.14 20.26 -4.65
N ALA A 95 3.67 21.18 -3.83
CA ALA A 95 2.38 21.07 -3.12
C ALA A 95 1.19 20.76 -4.05
N ARG A 96 1.10 21.46 -5.19
CA ARG A 96 0.03 21.25 -6.18
C ARG A 96 0.13 19.86 -6.81
N THR A 97 1.32 19.44 -7.22
CA THR A 97 1.54 18.11 -7.82
C THR A 97 1.16 17.01 -6.84
N ARG A 98 1.64 17.07 -5.59
CA ARG A 98 1.28 16.09 -4.57
C ARG A 98 -0.22 16.04 -4.33
N ASN A 99 -0.88 17.20 -4.26
CA ASN A 99 -2.32 17.28 -4.09
C ASN A 99 -3.08 16.56 -5.21
N VAL A 100 -2.74 16.86 -6.46
CA VAL A 100 -3.38 16.23 -7.63
C VAL A 100 -3.15 14.72 -7.61
N LEU A 101 -1.91 14.27 -7.41
CA LEU A 101 -1.57 12.84 -7.38
C LEU A 101 -2.34 12.09 -6.28
N LEU A 102 -2.47 12.67 -5.08
CA LEU A 102 -3.22 12.05 -3.99
C LEU A 102 -4.73 11.99 -4.25
N VAL A 103 -5.32 13.04 -4.83
CA VAL A 103 -6.75 13.03 -5.19
C VAL A 103 -7.04 12.03 -6.30
N VAL A 104 -6.19 11.97 -7.33
CA VAL A 104 -6.30 10.97 -8.40
C VAL A 104 -6.13 9.56 -7.81
N PHE A 105 -5.15 9.35 -6.93
CA PHE A 105 -4.95 8.07 -6.27
C PHE A 105 -6.18 7.67 -5.43
N ALA A 106 -6.76 8.60 -4.67
CA ALA A 106 -7.96 8.33 -3.88
C ALA A 106 -9.17 7.97 -4.76
N ALA A 107 -9.37 8.68 -5.88
CA ALA A 107 -10.44 8.37 -6.83
C ALA A 107 -10.24 6.99 -7.47
N ASP A 108 -9.01 6.67 -7.84
CA ASP A 108 -8.64 5.36 -8.40
C ASP A 108 -8.87 4.23 -7.40
N CYS A 109 -8.45 4.39 -6.14
CA CYS A 109 -8.73 3.43 -5.06
C CYS A 109 -10.24 3.15 -4.90
N VAL A 110 -11.08 4.19 -5.02
CA VAL A 110 -12.54 4.04 -4.93
C VAL A 110 -13.08 3.29 -6.14
N LEU A 111 -12.60 3.60 -7.34
CA LEU A 111 -12.99 2.91 -8.57
C LEU A 111 -12.61 1.42 -8.50
N GLU A 112 -11.37 1.13 -8.10
CA GLU A 112 -10.84 -0.23 -7.98
C GLU A 112 -11.65 -1.09 -7.00
N VAL A 113 -11.76 -0.62 -5.75
CA VAL A 113 -12.50 -1.35 -4.71
C VAL A 113 -13.99 -1.39 -5.03
N GLY A 114 -14.56 -0.32 -5.58
CA GLY A 114 -15.95 -0.25 -5.99
C GLY A 114 -16.30 -1.25 -7.10
N GLY A 115 -15.50 -1.32 -8.16
CA GLY A 115 -15.69 -2.26 -9.26
C GLY A 115 -15.53 -3.71 -8.82
N ILE A 116 -14.55 -4.00 -7.95
CA ILE A 116 -14.38 -5.34 -7.36
C ILE A 116 -15.58 -5.72 -6.49
N THR A 117 -16.02 -4.80 -5.64
CA THR A 117 -17.16 -5.00 -4.74
C THR A 117 -18.43 -5.25 -5.54
N LEU A 118 -18.72 -4.39 -6.52
CA LEU A 118 -19.85 -4.53 -7.42
C LEU A 118 -19.89 -5.91 -8.08
N GLN A 119 -18.75 -6.37 -8.61
CA GLN A 119 -18.67 -7.66 -9.29
C GLN A 119 -18.80 -8.85 -8.33
N ALA A 120 -18.27 -8.74 -7.11
CA ALA A 120 -18.47 -9.75 -6.07
C ALA A 120 -19.96 -9.91 -5.71
N TRP A 121 -20.69 -8.80 -5.55
CA TRP A 121 -22.14 -8.83 -5.29
C TRP A 121 -22.95 -9.37 -6.49
N ARG A 122 -22.46 -9.17 -7.72
CA ARG A 122 -23.01 -9.81 -8.92
C ARG A 122 -22.62 -11.28 -9.08
N ARG A 123 -21.74 -11.80 -8.21
CA ARG A 123 -21.15 -13.14 -8.27
C ARG A 123 -20.45 -13.46 -9.60
N VAL A 124 -19.74 -12.48 -10.15
CA VAL A 124 -18.92 -12.66 -11.35
C VAL A 124 -17.48 -12.18 -11.12
N PRO A 125 -16.50 -12.64 -11.91
CA PRO A 125 -15.12 -12.19 -11.76
C PRO A 125 -14.97 -10.70 -12.06
N SER A 126 -14.17 -9.99 -11.26
CA SER A 126 -13.96 -8.55 -11.42
C SER A 126 -12.89 -8.17 -12.45
N HIS A 127 -11.78 -8.90 -12.47
CA HIS A 127 -10.65 -8.68 -13.37
C HIS A 127 -10.66 -9.73 -14.47
N LEU A 128 -10.29 -9.30 -15.68
CA LEU A 128 -10.16 -10.15 -16.87
C LEU A 128 -11.49 -10.77 -17.32
N ASN A 129 -12.63 -10.29 -16.80
CA ASN A 129 -13.94 -10.75 -17.20
C ASN A 129 -14.41 -9.99 -18.44
N MET A 130 -14.44 -10.69 -19.57
CA MET A 130 -14.85 -10.15 -20.87
C MET A 130 -16.04 -10.93 -21.46
N GLU A 131 -16.79 -11.65 -20.61
CA GLU A 131 -17.90 -12.51 -21.03
C GLU A 131 -19.13 -11.70 -21.47
N SER A 132 -19.30 -10.49 -20.94
CA SER A 132 -20.35 -9.55 -21.34
C SER A 132 -19.78 -8.14 -21.56
N GLY A 133 -20.56 -7.28 -22.24
CA GLY A 133 -20.17 -5.89 -22.47
C GLY A 133 -20.02 -5.09 -21.17
N PHE A 134 -20.86 -5.35 -20.17
CA PHE A 134 -20.77 -4.68 -18.87
C PHE A 134 -19.57 -5.18 -18.07
N ASP A 135 -19.32 -6.50 -18.04
CA ASP A 135 -18.16 -7.07 -17.36
C ASP A 135 -16.85 -6.58 -17.96
N THR A 136 -16.82 -6.50 -19.29
CA THR A 136 -15.72 -5.91 -20.04
C THR A 136 -15.46 -4.48 -19.61
N ALA A 137 -16.51 -3.65 -19.53
CA ALA A 137 -16.36 -2.24 -19.14
C ALA A 137 -15.79 -2.10 -17.72
N VAL A 138 -16.26 -2.91 -16.76
CA VAL A 138 -15.70 -2.93 -15.40
C VAL A 138 -14.24 -3.39 -15.41
N SER A 139 -13.96 -4.55 -16.02
CA SER A 139 -12.62 -5.14 -16.11
C SER A 139 -11.61 -4.18 -16.76
N MET A 140 -11.99 -3.51 -17.84
CA MET A 140 -11.16 -2.51 -18.51
C MET A 140 -10.94 -1.26 -17.66
N SER A 141 -11.95 -0.83 -16.89
CA SER A 141 -11.80 0.31 -15.98
C SER A 141 -10.77 0.01 -14.88
N LEU A 142 -10.79 -1.20 -14.31
CA LEU A 142 -9.77 -1.66 -13.35
C LEU A 142 -8.39 -1.77 -14.01
N ALA A 143 -8.30 -2.25 -15.25
CA ALA A 143 -7.01 -2.30 -15.95
C ALA A 143 -6.42 -0.90 -16.21
N VAL A 144 -7.26 0.07 -16.58
CA VAL A 144 -6.87 1.48 -16.74
C VAL A 144 -6.45 2.09 -15.40
N GLY A 145 -7.20 1.81 -14.33
CA GLY A 145 -6.87 2.25 -12.98
C GLY A 145 -5.49 1.74 -12.54
N GLY A 146 -5.23 0.44 -12.70
CA GLY A 146 -3.90 -0.14 -12.54
C GLY A 146 -2.79 0.59 -13.32
N GLY A 147 -3.05 1.01 -14.56
CA GLY A 147 -2.10 1.82 -15.34
C GLY A 147 -1.85 3.21 -14.75
N ILE A 148 -2.90 3.87 -14.24
CA ILE A 148 -2.81 5.15 -13.53
C ILE A 148 -1.97 5.00 -12.25
N LEU A 149 -2.21 3.93 -11.47
CA LEU A 149 -1.41 3.60 -10.28
C LEU A 149 0.07 3.43 -10.60
N VAL A 150 0.39 2.70 -11.69
CA VAL A 150 1.79 2.52 -12.13
C VAL A 150 2.47 3.88 -12.34
N VAL A 151 1.83 4.79 -13.07
CA VAL A 151 2.40 6.12 -13.34
C VAL A 151 2.52 6.94 -12.05
N LEU A 152 1.44 7.08 -11.28
CA LEU A 152 1.42 7.98 -10.13
C LEU A 152 2.38 7.52 -9.01
N LEU A 153 2.41 6.22 -8.73
CA LEU A 153 3.27 5.66 -7.68
C LEU A 153 4.74 5.68 -8.11
N SER A 154 5.02 5.54 -9.42
CA SER A 154 6.36 5.75 -9.97
C SER A 154 6.83 7.20 -9.82
N VAL A 155 5.94 8.19 -9.91
CA VAL A 155 6.30 9.60 -9.66
C VAL A 155 6.73 9.80 -8.19
N PHE A 156 5.99 9.23 -7.23
CA PHE A 156 6.39 9.30 -5.82
C PHE A 156 7.69 8.53 -5.55
N ALA A 157 7.85 7.34 -6.14
CA ALA A 157 9.08 6.58 -6.04
C ALA A 157 10.26 7.38 -6.57
N ALA A 158 10.16 7.95 -7.78
CA ALA A 158 11.19 8.78 -8.37
C ALA A 158 11.54 10.00 -7.49
N ALA A 159 10.54 10.65 -6.88
CA ALA A 159 10.76 11.76 -5.94
C ALA A 159 11.58 11.32 -4.72
N SER A 160 11.34 10.10 -4.19
CA SER A 160 12.08 9.54 -3.06
C SER A 160 13.56 9.23 -3.35
N PHE A 161 13.90 8.96 -4.62
CA PHE A 161 15.28 8.73 -5.04
C PHE A 161 15.99 10.03 -5.44
N ARG A 162 15.31 10.92 -6.15
CA ARG A 162 15.87 12.22 -6.61
C ARG A 162 16.33 13.11 -5.46
N HIS A 163 15.54 13.16 -4.39
CA HIS A 163 15.88 13.94 -3.20
C HIS A 163 15.83 13.02 -1.99
N ARG A 164 16.77 13.21 -1.05
CA ARG A 164 16.74 12.47 0.22
C ARG A 164 15.43 12.83 0.96
N PRO A 165 14.58 11.84 1.29
CA PRO A 165 13.39 12.11 2.08
C PRO A 165 13.75 12.70 3.45
N SER A 166 12.85 13.50 4.01
CA SER A 166 12.98 14.04 5.36
C SER A 166 12.47 13.04 6.42
N GLY A 167 12.47 13.45 7.69
CA GLY A 167 11.93 12.66 8.80
C GLY A 167 13.00 12.12 9.75
N PRO A 168 12.58 11.30 10.74
CA PRO A 168 13.47 10.80 11.78
C PRO A 168 14.53 9.83 11.23
N THR A 169 15.55 9.53 12.03
CA THR A 169 16.59 8.53 11.74
C THR A 169 15.97 7.21 11.25
N GLY A 170 16.45 6.70 10.12
CA GLY A 170 15.91 5.51 9.45
C GLY A 170 14.79 5.77 8.43
N MET A 171 14.04 6.88 8.53
CA MET A 171 12.94 7.20 7.60
C MET A 171 13.38 7.31 6.12
N PRO A 172 14.52 7.95 5.78
CA PRO A 172 14.93 8.05 4.38
C PRO A 172 15.22 6.70 3.73
N LEU A 173 15.81 5.76 4.50
CA LEU A 173 16.07 4.40 4.04
C LEU A 173 14.75 3.63 3.91
N ALA A 174 13.88 3.72 4.93
CA ALA A 174 12.56 3.09 4.93
C ALA A 174 11.72 3.48 3.70
N LEU A 175 11.70 4.77 3.36
CA LEU A 175 10.94 5.28 2.22
C LEU A 175 11.53 4.81 0.89
N ARG A 176 12.84 4.94 0.70
CA ARG A 176 13.49 4.50 -0.55
C ARG A 176 13.33 3.00 -0.78
N SER A 177 13.54 2.18 0.26
CA SER A 177 13.35 0.74 0.18
C SER A 177 11.88 0.36 -0.02
N GLY A 178 10.97 1.02 0.70
CA GLY A 178 9.53 0.81 0.54
C GLY A 178 9.03 1.16 -0.86
N PHE A 179 9.46 2.28 -1.43
CA PHE A 179 9.14 2.64 -2.82
C PHE A 179 9.82 1.72 -3.83
N ALA A 180 11.06 1.26 -3.61
CA ALA A 180 11.71 0.29 -4.48
C ALA A 180 10.90 -1.02 -4.57
N MET A 181 10.46 -1.54 -3.43
CA MET A 181 9.63 -2.75 -3.36
C MET A 181 8.23 -2.50 -3.93
N LEU A 182 7.66 -1.31 -3.72
CA LEU A 182 6.41 -0.94 -4.39
C LEU A 182 6.53 -1.00 -5.92
N LEU A 183 7.66 -0.59 -6.51
CA LEU A 183 7.89 -0.75 -7.96
C LEU A 183 7.89 -2.22 -8.39
N VAL A 184 8.38 -3.15 -7.55
CA VAL A 184 8.27 -4.61 -7.80
C VAL A 184 6.81 -5.05 -7.77
N ALA A 185 5.99 -4.52 -6.86
CA ALA A 185 4.56 -4.77 -6.84
C ALA A 185 3.88 -4.28 -8.13
N LEU A 186 4.23 -3.08 -8.61
CA LEU A 186 3.67 -2.52 -9.84
C LEU A 186 4.07 -3.35 -11.07
N ALA A 187 5.33 -3.76 -11.16
CA ALA A 187 5.80 -4.61 -12.26
C ALA A 187 5.10 -5.98 -12.26
N SER A 188 4.98 -6.63 -11.10
CA SER A 188 4.27 -7.92 -10.99
C SER A 188 2.77 -7.79 -11.29
N GLY A 189 2.12 -6.70 -10.85
CA GLY A 189 0.72 -6.41 -11.19
C GLY A 189 0.52 -6.20 -12.69
N ALA A 190 1.40 -5.42 -13.34
CA ALA A 190 1.37 -5.24 -14.79
C ALA A 190 1.56 -6.56 -15.55
N ALA A 191 2.48 -7.43 -15.10
CA ALA A 191 2.68 -8.76 -15.67
C ALA A 191 1.45 -9.66 -15.54
N MET A 192 0.78 -9.64 -14.38
CA MET A 192 -0.49 -10.36 -14.14
C MET A 192 -1.57 -9.92 -15.15
N ILE A 193 -1.75 -8.62 -15.35
CA ILE A 193 -2.72 -8.08 -16.31
C ILE A 193 -2.33 -8.44 -17.74
N ALA A 194 -1.07 -8.25 -18.12
CA ALA A 194 -0.59 -8.52 -19.48
C ALA A 194 -0.85 -9.99 -19.88
N ARG A 195 -0.49 -10.95 -19.01
CA ARG A 195 -0.76 -12.37 -19.25
C ARG A 195 -2.25 -12.65 -19.36
N GLY A 196 -3.03 -12.13 -18.42
CA GLY A 196 -4.48 -12.30 -18.41
C GLY A 196 -5.15 -11.78 -19.68
N VAL A 197 -4.72 -10.62 -20.18
CA VAL A 197 -5.22 -10.03 -21.42
C VAL A 197 -4.89 -10.89 -22.63
N VAL A 198 -3.67 -11.44 -22.72
CA VAL A 198 -3.30 -12.37 -23.81
C VAL A 198 -4.19 -13.61 -23.80
N LEU A 199 -4.41 -14.22 -22.64
CA LEU A 199 -5.28 -15.39 -22.50
C LEU A 199 -6.72 -15.07 -22.90
N THR A 200 -7.24 -13.95 -22.42
CA THR A 200 -8.61 -13.50 -22.75
C THR A 200 -8.76 -13.28 -24.26
N LYS A 201 -7.84 -12.55 -24.90
CA LYS A 201 -7.88 -12.25 -26.33
C LYS A 201 -7.68 -13.46 -27.23
N THR A 202 -7.09 -14.53 -26.70
CA THR A 202 -6.88 -15.80 -27.42
C THR A 202 -7.97 -16.83 -27.14
N GLY A 203 -9.06 -16.44 -26.47
CA GLY A 203 -10.22 -17.30 -26.20
C GLY A 203 -10.13 -18.15 -24.92
N HIS A 204 -9.11 -17.95 -24.08
CA HIS A 204 -8.87 -18.72 -22.86
C HIS A 204 -9.37 -17.98 -21.61
N GLN A 205 -10.67 -17.66 -21.58
CA GLN A 205 -11.31 -16.84 -20.54
C GLN A 205 -11.11 -17.41 -19.12
N ASP A 206 -11.41 -18.70 -18.94
CA ASP A 206 -11.26 -19.36 -17.64
C ASP A 206 -9.80 -19.37 -17.16
N ALA A 207 -8.86 -19.70 -18.06
CA ALA A 207 -7.44 -19.66 -17.75
C ALA A 207 -6.96 -18.25 -17.34
N ALA A 208 -7.54 -17.19 -17.94
CA ALA A 208 -7.20 -15.82 -17.59
C ALA A 208 -7.53 -15.52 -16.12
N TYR A 209 -8.65 -16.02 -15.59
CA TYR A 209 -9.03 -15.84 -14.18
C TYR A 209 -8.03 -16.43 -13.19
N HIS A 210 -7.37 -17.52 -13.58
CA HIS A 210 -6.41 -18.24 -12.74
C HIS A 210 -4.95 -17.83 -12.97
N SER A 211 -4.65 -17.22 -14.14
CA SER A 211 -3.29 -16.87 -14.59
C SER A 211 -2.49 -15.98 -13.64
N THR A 212 -3.16 -15.26 -12.76
CA THR A 212 -2.54 -14.30 -11.85
C THR A 212 -2.06 -14.92 -10.54
N ALA A 213 -2.51 -16.13 -10.21
CA ALA A 213 -2.32 -16.75 -8.90
C ALA A 213 -0.84 -16.82 -8.43
N PRO A 214 0.14 -17.23 -9.26
CA PRO A 214 1.51 -17.40 -8.79
C PRO A 214 2.22 -16.08 -8.43
N LEU A 215 1.81 -14.96 -9.03
CA LEU A 215 2.38 -13.64 -8.74
C LEU A 215 1.72 -12.91 -7.57
N LYS A 216 0.56 -13.37 -7.07
CA LYS A 216 -0.16 -12.71 -5.96
C LYS A 216 0.68 -12.56 -4.69
N PRO A 217 1.45 -13.57 -4.23
CA PRO A 217 2.29 -13.41 -3.03
C PRO A 217 3.36 -12.34 -3.23
N LEU A 218 4.07 -12.35 -4.36
CA LEU A 218 5.08 -11.35 -4.70
C LEU A 218 4.48 -9.95 -4.74
N HIS A 219 3.35 -9.79 -5.44
CA HIS A 219 2.65 -8.52 -5.53
C HIS A 219 2.24 -8.01 -4.14
N GLY A 220 1.58 -8.85 -3.35
CA GLY A 220 1.06 -8.50 -2.02
C GLY A 220 2.15 -8.12 -1.03
N VAL A 221 3.21 -8.93 -0.91
CA VAL A 221 4.30 -8.63 0.05
C VAL A 221 5.02 -7.34 -0.36
N SER A 222 5.32 -7.16 -1.65
CA SER A 222 6.09 -6.00 -2.12
C SER A 222 5.30 -4.69 -1.98
N LEU A 223 3.97 -4.74 -2.16
CA LEU A 223 3.08 -3.58 -2.10
C LEU A 223 3.08 -2.91 -0.73
N HIS A 224 3.09 -3.69 0.35
CA HIS A 224 2.93 -3.16 1.71
C HIS A 224 4.23 -2.62 2.31
N ALA A 225 5.38 -2.77 1.65
CA ALA A 225 6.67 -2.31 2.15
C ALA A 225 6.69 -0.79 2.41
N VAL A 226 5.99 -0.03 1.55
CA VAL A 226 5.84 1.42 1.63
C VAL A 226 5.05 1.89 2.85
N LEU A 227 4.29 0.99 3.48
CA LEU A 227 3.62 1.23 4.76
C LEU A 227 4.47 0.71 5.94
N VAL A 228 4.90 -0.55 5.88
CA VAL A 228 5.51 -1.25 7.01
C VAL A 228 6.84 -0.63 7.43
N LEU A 229 7.74 -0.35 6.47
CA LEU A 229 9.07 0.17 6.79
C LEU A 229 9.00 1.60 7.36
N PRO A 230 8.23 2.55 6.78
CA PRO A 230 8.09 3.88 7.38
C PRO A 230 7.40 3.85 8.74
N ALA A 231 6.40 2.97 8.94
CA ALA A 231 5.75 2.80 10.24
C ALA A 231 6.75 2.35 11.32
N LEU A 232 7.66 1.42 10.99
CA LEU A 232 8.74 1.01 11.88
C LEU A 232 9.70 2.17 12.19
N ALA A 233 10.12 2.93 11.17
CA ALA A 233 10.98 4.10 11.37
C ALA A 233 10.34 5.14 12.30
N TRP A 234 9.04 5.40 12.10
CA TRP A 234 8.27 6.30 12.95
C TRP A 234 8.14 5.79 14.38
N LEU A 235 7.84 4.49 14.58
CA LEU A 235 7.73 3.92 15.92
C LEU A 235 9.06 3.97 16.67
N MET A 236 10.17 3.64 16.00
CA MET A 236 11.51 3.75 16.57
C MET A 236 11.90 5.19 16.94
N SER A 237 11.37 6.20 16.24
CA SER A 237 11.61 7.61 16.61
C SER A 237 11.06 7.95 18.01
N ARG A 238 10.12 7.13 18.52
CA ARG A 238 9.52 7.29 19.85
C ARG A 238 10.28 6.58 20.97
N THR A 239 11.27 5.75 20.66
CA THR A 239 12.05 5.00 21.67
C THR A 239 13.25 5.80 22.15
N ALA A 240 13.85 5.46 23.30
CA ALA A 240 15.08 6.10 23.78
C ALA A 240 16.35 5.63 23.04
N TRP A 241 16.20 4.80 22.00
CA TRP A 241 17.33 4.25 21.26
C TRP A 241 18.15 5.34 20.57
N ASN A 242 19.47 5.17 20.59
CA ASN A 242 20.38 6.04 19.87
C ASN A 242 20.25 5.83 18.34
N GLU A 243 20.83 6.76 17.57
CA GLU A 243 20.73 6.74 16.11
C GLU A 243 21.35 5.50 15.47
N THR A 244 22.45 4.99 16.04
CA THR A 244 23.15 3.79 15.56
C THR A 244 22.25 2.56 15.65
N THR A 245 21.60 2.34 16.79
CA THR A 245 20.65 1.23 16.98
C THR A 245 19.47 1.35 16.01
N ARG A 246 18.87 2.54 15.87
CA ARG A 246 17.74 2.75 14.95
C ARG A 246 18.12 2.49 13.49
N ASN A 247 19.30 2.93 13.06
CA ASN A 247 19.81 2.67 11.72
C ASN A 247 20.11 1.18 11.50
N GLY A 248 20.71 0.51 12.49
CA GLY A 248 20.97 -0.94 12.43
C GLY A 248 19.69 -1.76 12.29
N VAL A 249 18.69 -1.48 13.15
CA VAL A 249 17.38 -2.14 13.09
C VAL A 249 16.68 -1.87 11.75
N MET A 250 16.72 -0.63 11.25
CA MET A 250 16.12 -0.31 9.96
C MET A 250 16.79 -1.06 8.80
N ARG A 251 18.12 -1.15 8.78
CA ARG A 251 18.85 -1.94 7.77
C ARG A 251 18.48 -3.42 7.85
N GLY A 252 18.41 -3.97 9.06
CA GLY A 252 17.97 -5.35 9.28
C GLY A 252 16.54 -5.58 8.77
N ALA A 253 15.61 -4.68 9.11
CA ALA A 253 14.22 -4.76 8.65
C ALA A 253 14.11 -4.69 7.12
N VAL A 254 14.85 -3.79 6.47
CA VAL A 254 14.93 -3.71 5.01
C VAL A 254 15.48 -5.00 4.41
N ALA A 255 16.54 -5.57 4.99
CA ALA A 255 17.13 -6.82 4.51
C ALA A 255 16.15 -7.99 4.64
N CYS A 256 15.47 -8.13 5.79
CA CYS A 256 14.43 -9.14 6.00
C CYS A 256 13.28 -8.98 5.00
N TYR A 257 12.82 -7.75 4.78
CA TYR A 257 11.73 -7.48 3.82
C TYR A 257 12.16 -7.79 2.38
N ALA A 258 13.39 -7.40 2.00
CA ALA A 258 13.96 -7.72 0.70
C ALA A 258 14.10 -9.23 0.49
N ALA A 259 14.51 -9.97 1.52
CA ALA A 259 14.56 -11.43 1.48
C ALA A 259 13.16 -12.05 1.30
N ALA A 260 12.14 -11.53 1.97
CA ALA A 260 10.76 -11.99 1.79
C ALA A 260 10.23 -11.71 0.37
N VAL A 261 10.50 -10.53 -0.18
CA VAL A 261 10.18 -10.18 -1.58
C VAL A 261 10.91 -11.10 -2.56
N ALA A 262 12.22 -11.33 -2.35
CA ALA A 262 13.01 -12.21 -3.19
C ALA A 262 12.52 -13.66 -3.14
N ALA A 263 12.21 -14.18 -1.94
CA ALA A 263 11.65 -15.52 -1.77
C ALA A 263 10.30 -15.67 -2.49
N ALA A 264 9.41 -14.68 -2.37
CA ALA A 264 8.15 -14.65 -3.11
C ALA A 264 8.37 -14.56 -4.63
N GLY A 265 9.40 -13.86 -5.07
CA GLY A 265 9.78 -13.76 -6.48
C GLY A 265 10.33 -15.06 -7.04
N ILE A 266 11.19 -15.76 -6.29
CA ILE A 266 11.71 -17.09 -6.66
C ILE A 266 10.56 -18.09 -6.71
N TRP A 267 9.69 -18.09 -5.71
CA TRP A 267 8.49 -18.93 -5.71
C TRP A 267 7.64 -18.68 -6.96
N ALA A 268 7.36 -17.40 -7.27
CA ALA A 268 6.62 -17.04 -8.46
C ALA A 268 7.33 -17.53 -9.73
N ALA A 269 8.64 -17.34 -9.87
CA ALA A 269 9.38 -17.78 -11.05
C ALA A 269 9.35 -19.30 -11.28
N ILE A 270 9.28 -20.09 -10.22
CA ILE A 270 9.18 -21.57 -10.30
C ILE A 270 7.75 -22.02 -10.64
N THR A 271 6.74 -21.22 -10.29
CA THR A 271 5.32 -21.60 -10.37
C THR A 271 4.50 -20.87 -11.44
N TYR A 272 5.08 -19.88 -12.13
CA TYR A 272 4.39 -18.98 -13.07
C TYR A 272 4.40 -19.48 -14.52
#